data_AF-A0A371FDE8-F1
#
_entry.id   AF-A0A371FDE8-F1
#
_cell.length_a   1.000
_cell.length_b   1.000
_cell.length_c   1.000
_cell.angle_alpha   90.00
_cell.angle_beta   90.00
_cell.angle_gamma   90.00
#
_symmetry.space_group_name_H-M   'P 1'
#
loop_
_entity.id
_entity.type
_entity.pdbx_description
1 polymer ?
#
loop_
_entity_poly.entity_id
_entity_poly.type
_entity_poly.pdbx_seq_one_letter_code
_entity_poly.pdbx_strand_id
1 'polypeptide(L)'
;MYLKRGVYPPKATENDMRTLRRLAIGFLLSGAILYKRSVDSTLLCYIDDCEAREIMEVHGRAFGTHANGHTVAHKILRAGYYWSKMEYDCCQHVKRCMNCQMYADDIHMAPSILHNLTSPWPFSMWALDMIGLIEPKASNGHRFILVAIDYFTKWVEVASYANVTKSMVTKFIKKDIICCYGLPVCIIMDNGTNLNNKMMTELCEQFKIKHHNSTPHCPKMNKAIEVANKNIKKIIQKMVVTYKDWHDMLPYALHGYRTSVRTSTGATPYSLVYGTEAVLLVEVEIPSLRVLAKAKLDESEWVESWLDQLNLIEEKCLTAVCHGQLYQRRMKNTFNRRVKPRVLMERDFVLKKRLPNVKDPRGKIRRINLQASRMKESMSVDAKESALIHKHAIPKTDKEETHKAKPKFENSAATGETHKAQAQIGLTPT
;
A
#
# COMPACT_ATOMS: atom_id res chain seq x y z
N MET A 1 4.80 -1.27 60.07
CA MET A 1 4.89 -0.54 61.37
C MET A 1 3.51 -0.24 61.95
N TYR A 2 2.70 0.60 61.30
CA TYR A 2 1.34 0.96 61.75
C TYR A 2 0.45 -0.23 62.13
N LEU A 3 0.21 -1.19 61.23
CA LEU A 3 -0.64 -2.36 61.50
C LEU A 3 -0.19 -3.26 62.67
N LYS A 4 1.07 -3.14 63.14
CA LYS A 4 1.63 -3.94 64.23
C LYS A 4 1.75 -3.19 65.56
N ARG A 5 1.78 -1.85 65.54
CA ARG A 5 2.08 -1.01 66.72
C ARG A 5 1.25 0.29 66.83
N GLY A 6 0.36 0.58 65.89
CA GLY A 6 -0.36 1.86 65.78
C GLY A 6 0.49 3.06 65.36
N VAL A 7 1.82 2.90 65.19
CA VAL A 7 2.75 4.00 64.94
C VAL A 7 2.76 4.42 63.47
N TYR A 8 2.54 5.72 63.22
CA TYR A 8 2.64 6.36 61.90
C TYR A 8 4.10 6.62 61.51
N PRO A 9 4.42 6.74 60.20
CA PRO A 9 5.75 7.14 59.75
C PRO A 9 6.16 8.52 60.30
N PRO A 10 7.43 8.74 60.64
CA PRO A 10 7.92 10.06 61.05
C PRO A 10 7.71 11.08 59.92
N LYS A 11 7.26 12.29 60.27
CA LYS A 11 6.88 13.38 59.35
C LYS A 11 5.63 13.14 58.47
N ALA A 12 4.79 12.14 58.75
CA ALA A 12 3.50 11.99 58.08
C ALA A 12 2.56 13.17 58.39
N THR A 13 1.87 13.72 57.39
CA THR A 13 0.83 14.75 57.58
C THR A 13 -0.49 14.12 58.03
N GLU A 14 -1.44 14.90 58.56
CA GLU A 14 -2.76 14.36 58.94
C GLU A 14 -3.52 13.76 57.73
N ASN A 15 -3.28 14.25 56.51
CA ASN A 15 -3.82 13.64 55.30
C ASN A 15 -3.18 12.28 55.00
N ASP A 16 -1.86 12.13 55.21
CA ASP A 16 -1.18 10.83 55.09
C ASP A 16 -1.68 9.86 56.16
N MET A 17 -1.81 10.30 57.41
CA MET A 17 -2.34 9.48 58.51
C MET A 17 -3.78 9.03 58.22
N ARG A 18 -4.65 9.93 57.75
CA ARG A 18 -6.04 9.62 57.34
C ARG A 18 -6.09 8.64 56.16
N THR A 19 -5.20 8.79 55.19
CA THR A 19 -5.10 7.89 54.03
C THR A 19 -4.60 6.50 54.45
N LEU A 20 -3.59 6.45 55.33
CA LEU A 20 -3.03 5.22 55.87
C LEU A 20 -4.05 4.48 56.75
N ARG A 21 -4.83 5.18 57.58
CA ARG A 21 -5.99 4.63 58.32
C ARG A 21 -6.98 3.95 57.35
N ARG A 22 -7.37 4.63 56.26
CA ARG A 22 -8.31 4.10 55.25
C ARG A 22 -7.77 2.86 54.55
N LEU A 23 -6.50 2.89 54.11
CA LEU A 23 -5.87 1.75 53.44
C LEU A 23 -5.76 0.55 54.39
N ALA A 24 -5.37 0.77 55.65
CA ALA A 24 -5.17 -0.27 56.65
C ALA A 24 -6.40 -1.16 56.91
N ILE A 25 -7.63 -0.64 56.73
CA ILE A 25 -8.89 -1.42 56.85
C ILE A 25 -8.92 -2.60 55.88
N GLY A 26 -8.34 -2.43 54.68
CA GLY A 26 -8.26 -3.48 53.67
C GLY A 26 -7.21 -4.55 53.95
N PHE A 27 -6.50 -4.51 55.07
CA PHE A 27 -5.41 -5.44 55.39
C PHE A 27 -5.59 -6.11 56.76
N LEU A 28 -4.98 -7.29 56.90
CA LEU A 28 -4.94 -8.09 58.12
C LEU A 28 -3.51 -8.60 58.32
N LEU A 29 -2.93 -8.38 59.49
CA LEU A 29 -1.62 -8.92 59.84
C LEU A 29 -1.81 -10.21 60.65
N SER A 30 -1.30 -11.34 60.16
CA SER A 30 -1.31 -12.62 60.88
C SER A 30 0.13 -13.08 61.12
N GLY A 31 0.59 -12.97 62.36
CA GLY A 31 1.98 -13.23 62.73
C GLY A 31 2.97 -12.29 62.03
N ALA A 32 3.75 -12.83 61.09
CA ALA A 32 4.66 -12.08 60.23
C ALA A 32 4.07 -11.74 58.86
N ILE A 33 3.01 -12.42 58.43
CA ILE A 33 2.47 -12.33 57.07
C ILE A 33 1.37 -11.26 57.03
N LEU A 34 1.46 -10.37 56.05
CA LEU A 34 0.45 -9.38 55.75
C LEU A 34 -0.52 -9.95 54.71
N TYR A 35 -1.82 -9.80 54.95
CA TYR A 35 -2.86 -10.18 53.99
C TYR A 35 -3.67 -8.96 53.58
N LYS A 36 -4.09 -8.91 52.31
CA LYS A 36 -5.10 -7.99 51.80
C LYS A 36 -6.45 -8.69 51.72
N ARG A 37 -7.51 -8.06 52.24
CA ARG A 37 -8.89 -8.50 52.01
C ARG A 37 -9.32 -8.15 50.59
N SER A 38 -9.75 -9.16 49.85
CA SER A 38 -10.40 -9.00 48.55
C SER A 38 -11.89 -8.63 48.72
N VAL A 39 -12.57 -8.28 47.63
CA VAL A 39 -13.97 -7.84 47.62
C VAL A 39 -14.93 -8.98 48.02
N ASP A 40 -14.56 -10.22 47.69
CA ASP A 40 -15.20 -11.47 48.10
C ASP A 40 -14.79 -11.92 49.53
N SER A 41 -14.15 -11.04 50.31
CA SER A 41 -13.59 -11.31 51.65
C SER A 41 -12.46 -12.35 51.71
N THR A 42 -12.01 -12.90 50.59
CA THR A 42 -10.84 -13.78 50.50
C THR A 42 -9.57 -13.04 50.95
N LEU A 43 -8.70 -13.72 51.72
CA LEU A 43 -7.42 -13.18 52.18
C LEU A 43 -6.32 -13.50 51.17
N LEU A 44 -5.73 -12.46 50.58
CA LEU A 44 -4.62 -12.54 49.64
C LEU A 44 -3.31 -12.23 50.38
N CYS A 45 -2.33 -13.13 50.34
CA CYS A 45 -0.99 -12.89 50.87
C CYS A 45 -0.36 -11.69 50.16
N TYR A 46 0.06 -10.69 50.93
CA TYR A 46 0.74 -9.51 50.43
C TYR A 46 2.23 -9.78 50.32
N ILE A 47 2.73 -9.63 49.10
CA ILE A 47 4.09 -10.00 48.70
C ILE A 47 4.95 -8.74 48.51
N ASP A 48 6.24 -8.82 48.86
CA ASP A 48 7.18 -7.71 48.66
C ASP A 48 7.79 -7.65 47.24
N ASP A 49 8.53 -6.58 46.92
CA ASP A 49 9.09 -6.38 45.57
C ASP A 49 10.17 -7.42 45.19
N CYS A 50 10.80 -8.09 46.16
CA CYS A 50 11.79 -9.14 45.94
C CYS A 50 11.09 -10.47 45.64
N GLU A 51 10.18 -10.90 46.50
CA GLU A 51 9.37 -12.11 46.33
C GLU A 51 8.50 -12.03 45.05
N ALA A 52 7.95 -10.86 44.73
CA ALA A 52 7.14 -10.64 43.54
C ALA A 52 7.92 -10.92 42.25
N ARG A 53 9.24 -10.68 42.22
CA ARG A 53 10.10 -11.05 41.08
C ARG A 53 10.14 -12.55 40.87
N GLU A 54 10.29 -13.33 41.95
CA GLU A 54 10.35 -14.79 41.87
C GLU A 54 9.00 -15.39 41.45
N ILE A 55 7.90 -14.87 41.99
CA ILE A 55 6.54 -15.30 41.61
C ILE A 55 6.24 -14.95 40.15
N MET A 56 6.72 -13.82 39.62
CA MET A 56 6.55 -13.48 38.20
C MET A 56 7.25 -14.46 37.25
N GLU A 57 8.25 -15.23 37.69
CA GLU A 57 8.89 -16.27 36.87
C GLU A 57 7.93 -17.41 36.49
N VAL A 58 6.76 -17.54 37.13
CA VAL A 58 5.65 -18.43 36.70
C VAL A 58 5.24 -18.19 35.25
N HIS A 59 5.55 -17.03 34.67
CA HIS A 59 5.38 -16.75 33.23
C HIS A 59 6.26 -17.65 32.33
N GLY A 60 7.50 -17.96 32.73
CA GLY A 60 8.53 -18.56 31.87
C GLY A 60 9.35 -19.72 32.45
N ARG A 61 9.08 -20.17 33.70
CA ARG A 61 9.61 -21.43 34.26
C ARG A 61 9.06 -22.65 33.49
N ALA A 62 9.46 -23.88 33.89
CA ALA A 62 9.14 -25.14 33.21
C ALA A 62 7.64 -25.39 32.88
N PHE A 63 6.71 -24.78 33.64
CA PHE A 63 5.25 -24.85 33.43
C PHE A 63 4.63 -23.49 33.04
N GLY A 64 5.46 -22.54 32.61
CA GLY A 64 5.07 -21.21 32.15
C GLY A 64 4.56 -21.25 30.72
N THR A 65 3.33 -20.79 30.49
CA THR A 65 2.69 -20.83 29.17
C THR A 65 3.00 -19.60 28.30
N HIS A 66 3.92 -18.73 28.73
CA HIS A 66 4.19 -17.43 28.11
C HIS A 66 2.94 -16.55 27.90
N ALA A 67 1.92 -16.72 28.75
CA ALA A 67 0.67 -15.97 28.68
C ALA A 67 0.87 -14.45 28.86
N ASN A 68 -0.11 -13.67 28.38
CA ASN A 68 -0.09 -12.21 28.51
C ASN A 68 -0.10 -11.76 29.99
N GLY A 69 0.37 -10.53 30.24
CA GLY A 69 0.55 -10.00 31.60
C GLY A 69 -0.70 -10.01 32.48
N HIS A 70 -1.88 -9.73 31.91
CA HIS A 70 -3.15 -9.79 32.64
C HIS A 70 -3.48 -11.23 33.06
N THR A 71 -3.30 -12.21 32.17
CA THR A 71 -3.50 -13.63 32.48
C THR A 71 -2.52 -14.13 33.56
N VAL A 72 -1.26 -13.66 33.53
CA VAL A 72 -0.28 -13.97 34.60
C VAL A 72 -0.72 -13.35 35.93
N ALA A 73 -1.09 -12.07 35.95
CA ALA A 73 -1.59 -11.40 37.14
C ALA A 73 -2.84 -12.07 37.72
N HIS A 74 -3.81 -12.46 36.89
CA HIS A 74 -4.98 -13.23 37.34
C HIS A 74 -4.65 -14.62 37.85
N LYS A 75 -3.64 -15.31 37.28
CA LYS A 75 -3.19 -16.63 37.76
C LYS A 75 -2.55 -16.51 39.15
N ILE A 76 -1.72 -15.49 39.36
CA ILE A 76 -1.08 -15.17 40.65
C ILE A 76 -2.14 -14.78 41.70
N LEU A 77 -3.10 -13.93 41.33
CA LEU A 77 -4.21 -13.53 42.18
C LEU A 77 -5.08 -14.71 42.63
N ARG A 78 -5.40 -15.64 41.71
CA ARG A 78 -6.13 -16.88 42.00
C ARG A 78 -5.34 -17.87 42.85
N ALA A 79 -4.01 -17.80 42.84
CA ALA A 79 -3.15 -18.56 43.75
C ALA A 79 -3.05 -17.92 45.14
N GLY A 80 -3.74 -16.79 45.39
CA GLY A 80 -3.82 -16.14 46.70
C GLY A 80 -2.75 -15.07 46.94
N TYR A 81 -2.02 -14.61 45.93
CA TYR A 81 -0.96 -13.62 46.08
C TYR A 81 -1.35 -12.24 45.53
N TYR A 82 -0.85 -11.17 46.15
CA TYR A 82 -1.10 -9.80 45.69
C TYR A 82 0.03 -8.84 46.08
N TRP A 83 0.30 -7.85 45.23
CA TRP A 83 1.02 -6.63 45.59
C TRP A 83 0.46 -5.43 44.81
N SER A 84 0.75 -4.21 45.28
CA SER A 84 0.02 -3.00 44.85
C SER A 84 0.12 -2.67 43.35
N LYS A 85 1.17 -3.12 42.65
CA LYS A 85 1.40 -2.88 41.21
C LYS A 85 1.35 -4.15 40.34
N MET A 86 0.87 -5.26 40.89
CA MET A 86 0.90 -6.61 40.29
C MET A 86 0.55 -6.68 38.80
N GLU A 87 -0.59 -6.11 38.38
CA GLU A 87 -0.98 -6.14 36.96
C GLU A 87 -0.01 -5.39 36.06
N TYR A 88 0.44 -4.19 36.49
CA TYR A 88 1.44 -3.41 35.76
C TYR A 88 2.78 -4.15 35.68
N ASP A 89 3.26 -4.71 36.78
CA ASP A 89 4.55 -5.41 36.84
C ASP A 89 4.54 -6.68 36.01
N CYS A 90 3.47 -7.49 36.07
CA CYS A 90 3.28 -8.63 35.18
C CYS A 90 3.27 -8.20 33.70
N CYS A 91 2.56 -7.12 33.35
CA CYS A 91 2.58 -6.58 31.99
C CYS A 91 3.97 -6.09 31.55
N GLN A 92 4.77 -5.48 32.44
CA GLN A 92 6.15 -5.07 32.11
C GLN A 92 7.10 -6.27 32.02
N HIS A 93 6.93 -7.29 32.87
CA HIS A 93 7.72 -8.53 32.82
C HIS A 93 7.52 -9.25 31.48
N VAL A 94 6.27 -9.46 31.05
CA VAL A 94 5.97 -10.08 29.74
C VAL A 94 6.51 -9.24 28.58
N LYS A 95 6.41 -7.91 28.64
CA LYS A 95 7.00 -7.02 27.63
C LYS A 95 8.52 -7.13 27.52
N ARG A 96 9.23 -7.51 28.60
CA ARG A 96 10.69 -7.70 28.62
C ARG A 96 11.12 -9.13 28.29
N CYS A 97 10.20 -10.09 28.25
CA CYS A 97 10.53 -11.49 27.96
C CYS A 97 10.98 -11.68 26.50
N MET A 98 12.23 -12.11 26.29
CA MET A 98 12.80 -12.33 24.96
C MET A 98 11.97 -13.32 24.13
N ASN A 99 11.52 -14.43 24.71
CA ASN A 99 10.67 -15.41 24.02
C ASN A 99 9.37 -14.76 23.52
N CYS A 100 8.69 -13.99 24.37
CA CYS A 100 7.47 -13.29 23.98
C CYS A 100 7.74 -12.24 22.90
N GLN A 101 8.86 -11.51 22.93
CA GLN A 101 9.22 -10.54 21.90
C GLN A 101 9.55 -11.19 20.55
N MET A 102 10.33 -12.28 20.54
CA MET A 102 10.73 -13.01 19.34
C MET A 102 9.54 -13.68 18.65
N TYR A 103 8.71 -14.38 19.43
CA TYR A 103 7.57 -15.14 18.91
C TYR A 103 6.28 -14.32 18.76
N ALA A 104 6.25 -13.07 19.25
CA ALA A 104 5.14 -12.15 19.02
C ALA A 104 4.77 -12.06 17.54
N ASP A 105 3.47 -11.99 17.27
CA ASP A 105 2.96 -11.85 15.91
C ASP A 105 3.45 -10.55 15.26
N ASP A 106 3.63 -10.62 13.95
CA ASP A 106 4.15 -9.49 13.18
C ASP A 106 3.10 -8.37 13.13
N ILE A 107 3.55 -7.14 13.39
CA ILE A 107 2.69 -5.96 13.36
C ILE A 107 2.40 -5.61 11.89
N HIS A 108 1.29 -6.11 11.37
CA HIS A 108 0.85 -5.91 9.99
C HIS A 108 0.30 -4.48 9.70
N MET A 109 0.71 -3.47 10.47
CA MET A 109 0.29 -2.08 10.29
C MET A 109 1.29 -1.32 9.42
N ALA A 110 0.82 -0.68 8.36
CA ALA A 110 1.68 0.10 7.48
C ALA A 110 2.25 1.34 8.20
N PRO A 111 3.57 1.61 8.11
CA PRO A 111 4.21 2.67 8.90
C PRO A 111 4.03 4.08 8.33
N SER A 112 3.60 4.24 7.06
CA SER A 112 3.62 5.52 6.36
C SER A 112 2.42 5.76 5.44
N ILE A 113 2.02 7.04 5.36
CA ILE A 113 0.86 7.56 4.62
C ILE A 113 0.90 7.18 3.12
N LEU A 114 -0.28 7.02 2.51
CA LEU A 114 -0.39 6.75 1.07
C LEU A 114 -0.09 8.01 0.24
N HIS A 115 0.91 7.93 -0.63
CA HIS A 115 1.09 8.81 -1.78
C HIS A 115 0.57 8.07 -3.01
N ASN A 116 -0.20 8.76 -3.85
CA ASN A 116 -0.77 8.19 -5.05
C ASN A 116 0.03 8.68 -6.25
N LEU A 117 0.34 7.78 -7.19
CA LEU A 117 0.80 8.14 -8.52
C LEU A 117 -0.41 8.39 -9.41
N THR A 118 -0.36 9.47 -10.17
CA THR A 118 -1.38 9.86 -11.15
C THR A 118 -0.66 10.20 -12.44
N SER A 119 -1.04 9.57 -13.54
CA SER A 119 -0.57 9.95 -14.87
C SER A 119 -1.29 11.23 -15.30
N PRO A 120 -0.58 12.24 -15.84
CA PRO A 120 -1.22 13.47 -16.32
C PRO A 120 -2.03 13.26 -17.62
N TRP A 121 -1.62 12.34 -18.51
CA TRP A 121 -2.33 12.00 -19.75
C TRP A 121 -2.16 10.51 -20.12
N PRO A 122 -2.91 9.97 -21.11
CA PRO A 122 -2.75 8.60 -21.62
C PRO A 122 -1.31 8.23 -21.95
N PHE A 123 -0.91 7.01 -21.58
CA PHE A 123 0.37 6.38 -21.92
C PHE A 123 1.65 7.07 -21.40
N SER A 124 1.52 8.17 -20.65
CA SER A 124 2.68 8.90 -20.13
C SER A 124 3.42 8.13 -19.02
N MET A 125 2.75 7.19 -18.34
CA MET A 125 3.31 6.42 -17.23
C MET A 125 2.82 4.98 -17.27
N TRP A 126 3.75 4.03 -17.37
CA TRP A 126 3.46 2.60 -17.36
C TRP A 126 4.06 1.91 -16.14
N ALA A 127 3.36 0.93 -15.57
CA ALA A 127 3.99 -0.10 -14.72
C ALA A 127 4.15 -1.40 -15.50
N LEU A 128 5.30 -2.07 -15.31
CA LEU A 128 5.61 -3.39 -15.84
C LEU A 128 5.91 -4.37 -14.71
N ASP A 129 5.39 -5.60 -14.82
CA ASP A 129 5.59 -6.69 -13.86
C ASP A 129 5.57 -8.05 -14.59
N MET A 130 6.24 -9.04 -14.01
CA MET A 130 6.35 -10.39 -14.55
C MET A 130 5.53 -11.38 -13.71
N ILE A 131 4.44 -11.88 -14.27
CA ILE A 131 3.72 -13.02 -13.71
C ILE A 131 4.58 -14.28 -13.97
N GLY A 132 5.23 -14.75 -12.90
CA GLY A 132 6.27 -15.79 -12.96
C GLY A 132 5.82 -17.22 -12.69
N LEU A 133 6.54 -18.15 -13.32
CA LEU A 133 6.46 -19.61 -13.25
C LEU A 133 5.04 -20.18 -13.16
N ILE A 134 4.32 -20.07 -14.27
CA ILE A 134 3.08 -20.82 -14.50
C ILE A 134 3.45 -22.28 -14.75
N GLU A 135 2.98 -23.17 -13.88
CA GLU A 135 3.05 -24.62 -14.04
C GLU A 135 1.65 -25.22 -14.04
N PRO A 136 1.37 -26.19 -14.91
CA PRO A 136 2.21 -26.70 -16.01
C PRO A 136 2.45 -25.68 -17.16
N LYS A 137 3.34 -26.02 -18.10
CA LYS A 137 3.63 -25.19 -19.30
C LYS A 137 2.37 -25.03 -20.16
N ALA A 138 2.28 -23.90 -20.86
CA ALA A 138 1.43 -23.79 -22.04
C ALA A 138 1.83 -24.82 -23.12
N SER A 139 0.94 -25.10 -24.07
CA SER A 139 1.22 -26.01 -25.19
C SER A 139 2.38 -25.53 -26.08
N ASN A 140 2.53 -24.21 -26.26
CA ASN A 140 3.70 -23.61 -26.91
C ASN A 140 4.98 -23.55 -26.03
N GLY A 141 4.95 -24.14 -24.83
CA GLY A 141 6.07 -24.15 -23.90
C GLY A 141 6.22 -22.90 -23.02
N HIS A 142 5.36 -21.89 -23.16
CA HIS A 142 5.41 -20.66 -22.36
C HIS A 142 5.13 -20.90 -20.87
N ARG A 143 5.73 -20.07 -20.01
CA ARG A 143 5.67 -20.14 -18.52
C ARG A 143 5.59 -18.79 -17.82
N PHE A 144 5.81 -17.71 -18.55
CA PHE A 144 5.92 -16.35 -18.01
C PHE A 144 4.99 -15.43 -18.80
N ILE A 145 4.44 -14.43 -18.12
CA ILE A 145 3.60 -13.40 -18.72
C ILE A 145 4.13 -12.03 -18.26
N LEU A 146 4.69 -11.26 -19.18
CA LEU A 146 5.02 -9.85 -18.96
C LEU A 146 3.73 -9.04 -19.13
N VAL A 147 3.41 -8.25 -18.12
CA VAL A 147 2.25 -7.34 -18.14
C VAL A 147 2.75 -5.91 -18.07
N ALA A 148 2.20 -5.04 -18.90
CA ALA A 148 2.30 -3.59 -18.77
C ALA A 148 0.91 -2.99 -18.59
N ILE A 149 0.80 -1.96 -17.73
CA ILE A 149 -0.44 -1.18 -17.56
C ILE A 149 -0.16 0.32 -17.58
N ASP A 150 -0.92 1.05 -18.38
CA ASP A 150 -0.95 2.52 -18.37
C ASP A 150 -1.68 3.04 -17.11
N TYR A 151 -1.08 4.03 -16.46
CA TYR A 151 -1.64 4.64 -15.25
C TYR A 151 -2.86 5.52 -15.49
N PHE A 152 -3.07 6.05 -16.69
CA PHE A 152 -4.23 6.89 -16.99
C PHE A 152 -5.45 6.03 -17.33
N THR A 153 -5.41 5.42 -18.53
CA THR A 153 -6.51 4.69 -19.18
C THR A 153 -6.80 3.34 -18.52
N LYS A 154 -5.81 2.80 -17.77
CA LYS A 154 -5.76 1.39 -17.34
C LYS A 154 -5.72 0.41 -18.51
N TRP A 155 -5.28 0.87 -19.68
CA TRP A 155 -4.96 -0.01 -20.81
C TRP A 155 -3.85 -0.97 -20.41
N VAL A 156 -3.99 -2.22 -20.83
CA VAL A 156 -3.09 -3.32 -20.46
C VAL A 156 -2.53 -3.93 -21.74
N GLU A 157 -1.20 -4.06 -21.81
CA GLU A 157 -0.50 -4.88 -22.80
C GLU A 157 0.12 -6.11 -22.14
N VAL A 158 0.12 -7.23 -22.86
CA VAL A 158 0.64 -8.51 -22.35
C VAL A 158 1.36 -9.28 -23.43
N ALA A 159 2.54 -9.83 -23.09
CA ALA A 159 3.25 -10.83 -23.87
C ALA A 159 3.60 -12.05 -23.01
N SER A 160 3.59 -13.24 -23.61
CA SER A 160 3.99 -14.48 -22.93
C SER A 160 5.33 -15.01 -23.46
N TYR A 161 6.09 -15.69 -22.60
CA TYR A 161 7.43 -16.19 -22.90
C TYR A 161 7.71 -17.57 -22.28
N ALA A 162 8.57 -18.36 -22.94
CA ALA A 162 9.13 -19.61 -22.40
C ALA A 162 10.11 -19.35 -21.25
N ASN A 163 11.00 -18.37 -21.41
CA ASN A 163 11.99 -17.93 -20.43
C ASN A 163 12.01 -16.40 -20.41
N VAL A 164 12.34 -15.78 -19.27
CA VAL A 164 12.51 -14.32 -19.17
C VAL A 164 13.94 -13.95 -19.53
N THR A 165 14.14 -13.25 -20.64
CA THR A 165 15.43 -12.61 -20.96
C THR A 165 15.28 -11.09 -20.99
N LYS A 166 16.40 -10.41 -20.71
CA LYS A 166 16.46 -8.94 -20.65
C LYS A 166 16.21 -8.30 -22.03
N SER A 167 16.62 -8.98 -23.11
CA SER A 167 16.37 -8.56 -24.49
C SER A 167 14.88 -8.65 -24.87
N MET A 168 14.13 -9.62 -24.34
CA MET A 168 12.68 -9.71 -24.56
C MET A 168 11.93 -8.52 -23.94
N VAL A 169 12.29 -8.11 -22.72
CA VAL A 169 11.68 -6.94 -22.04
C VAL A 169 11.96 -5.65 -22.82
N THR A 170 13.20 -5.42 -23.24
CA THR A 170 13.53 -4.23 -24.06
C THR A 170 12.84 -4.27 -25.43
N LYS A 171 12.69 -5.46 -26.05
CA LYS A 171 11.98 -5.60 -27.33
C LYS A 171 10.48 -5.31 -27.17
N PHE A 172 9.86 -5.78 -26.08
CA PHE A 172 8.47 -5.51 -25.74
C PHE A 172 8.23 -4.02 -25.53
N ILE A 173 9.08 -3.33 -24.77
CA ILE A 173 8.94 -1.88 -24.57
C ILE A 173 9.10 -1.11 -25.89
N LYS A 174 10.06 -1.47 -26.75
CA LYS A 174 10.22 -0.82 -28.06
C LYS A 174 9.01 -1.09 -28.96
N LYS A 175 8.66 -2.37 -29.18
CA LYS A 175 7.64 -2.78 -30.15
C LYS A 175 6.22 -2.51 -29.67
N ASP A 176 5.88 -2.99 -28.49
CA ASP A 176 4.50 -3.14 -28.03
C ASP A 176 4.06 -1.98 -27.11
N ILE A 177 5.00 -1.10 -26.69
CA ILE A 177 4.70 0.17 -26.02
C ILE A 177 5.06 1.36 -26.91
N ILE A 178 6.35 1.59 -27.18
CA ILE A 178 6.82 2.83 -27.84
C ILE A 178 6.28 2.97 -29.26
N CYS A 179 6.38 1.93 -30.10
CA CYS A 179 5.90 1.99 -31.49
C CYS A 179 4.35 1.99 -31.60
N CYS A 180 3.62 1.63 -30.55
CA CYS A 180 2.15 1.60 -30.57
C CYS A 180 1.51 2.84 -29.93
N TYR A 181 2.10 3.37 -28.87
CA TYR A 181 1.49 4.39 -28.00
C TYR A 181 2.37 5.65 -27.81
N GLY A 182 3.55 5.69 -28.43
CA GLY A 182 4.51 6.78 -28.28
C GLY A 182 5.41 6.65 -27.05
N LEU A 183 6.23 7.67 -26.82
CA LEU A 183 7.25 7.66 -25.77
C LEU A 183 6.65 7.94 -24.38
N PRO A 184 6.75 7.01 -23.41
CA PRO A 184 6.30 7.27 -22.05
C PRO A 184 7.28 8.20 -21.32
N VAL A 185 6.75 9.10 -20.49
CA VAL A 185 7.56 9.93 -19.59
C VAL A 185 8.21 9.07 -18.50
N CYS A 186 7.52 8.03 -18.03
CA CYS A 186 7.97 7.17 -16.95
C CYS A 186 7.62 5.68 -17.17
N ILE A 187 8.57 4.81 -16.85
CA ILE A 187 8.34 3.36 -16.71
C ILE A 187 8.68 2.95 -15.26
N ILE A 188 7.75 2.25 -14.62
CA ILE A 188 7.87 1.72 -13.27
C ILE A 188 8.03 0.20 -13.35
N MET A 189 9.03 -0.36 -12.68
CA MET A 189 9.28 -1.81 -12.66
C MET A 189 9.57 -2.29 -11.24
N ASP A 190 9.25 -3.56 -10.96
CA ASP A 190 9.72 -4.18 -9.71
C ASP A 190 11.22 -4.50 -9.75
N ASN A 191 11.85 -4.40 -8.58
CA ASN A 191 13.25 -4.76 -8.33
C ASN A 191 13.52 -6.28 -8.39
N GLY A 192 12.63 -7.05 -9.03
CA GLY A 192 12.90 -8.43 -9.43
C GLY A 192 14.17 -8.48 -10.26
N THR A 193 15.16 -9.25 -9.80
CA THR A 193 16.55 -9.30 -10.30
C THR A 193 16.69 -9.64 -11.79
N ASN A 194 15.62 -10.11 -12.43
CA ASN A 194 15.58 -10.46 -13.85
C ASN A 194 15.21 -9.30 -14.78
N LEU A 195 14.65 -8.19 -14.27
CA LEU A 195 14.10 -7.09 -15.09
C LEU A 195 15.02 -5.85 -15.12
N ASN A 196 15.57 -5.45 -13.98
CA ASN A 196 16.39 -4.26 -13.85
C ASN A 196 17.84 -4.54 -14.34
N ASN A 197 18.33 -3.80 -15.34
CA ASN A 197 19.62 -4.07 -15.99
C ASN A 197 20.19 -2.88 -16.75
N LYS A 198 21.51 -2.91 -17.04
CA LYS A 198 22.20 -2.00 -17.97
C LYS A 198 21.41 -1.74 -19.27
N MET A 199 20.92 -2.78 -19.96
CA MET A 199 20.11 -2.63 -21.19
C MET A 199 18.79 -1.85 -21.00
N MET A 200 18.17 -1.95 -19.82
CA MET A 200 16.97 -1.17 -19.50
C MET A 200 17.34 0.28 -19.22
N THR A 201 18.46 0.52 -18.52
CA THR A 201 19.01 1.85 -18.30
C THR A 201 19.40 2.52 -19.62
N GLU A 202 20.17 1.84 -20.47
CA GLU A 202 20.57 2.29 -21.81
C GLU A 202 19.36 2.62 -22.71
N LEU A 203 18.30 1.81 -22.67
CA LEU A 203 17.05 2.10 -23.37
C LEU A 203 16.37 3.36 -22.82
N CYS A 204 16.28 3.48 -21.49
CA CYS A 204 15.66 4.64 -20.86
C CYS A 204 16.46 5.93 -21.10
N GLU A 205 17.79 5.87 -21.10
CA GLU A 205 18.69 6.97 -21.47
C GLU A 205 18.53 7.34 -22.95
N GLN A 206 18.57 6.37 -23.86
CA GLN A 206 18.37 6.55 -25.31
C GLN A 206 17.08 7.32 -25.63
N PHE A 207 15.99 6.99 -24.94
CA PHE A 207 14.66 7.55 -25.18
C PHE A 207 14.25 8.63 -24.15
N LYS A 208 15.16 9.03 -23.25
CA LYS A 208 14.93 10.01 -22.15
C LYS A 208 13.73 9.65 -21.23
N ILE A 209 13.44 8.37 -21.08
CA ILE A 209 12.36 7.82 -20.22
C ILE A 209 12.84 7.78 -18.77
N LYS A 210 12.02 8.27 -17.82
CA LYS A 210 12.34 8.15 -16.39
C LYS A 210 12.06 6.72 -15.90
N HIS A 211 13.11 5.99 -15.51
CA HIS A 211 12.96 4.66 -14.92
C HIS A 211 12.83 4.73 -13.39
N HIS A 212 11.78 4.10 -12.84
CA HIS A 212 11.54 4.03 -11.40
C HIS A 212 11.41 2.58 -10.93
N ASN A 213 12.35 2.15 -10.09
CA ASN A 213 12.30 0.84 -9.45
C ASN A 213 11.41 0.92 -8.19
N SER A 214 10.35 0.12 -8.12
CA SER A 214 9.65 -0.07 -6.84
C SER A 214 10.55 -0.87 -5.90
N THR A 215 10.77 -0.38 -4.68
CA THR A 215 11.46 -1.19 -3.67
C THR A 215 10.53 -2.30 -3.17
N PRO A 216 11.05 -3.51 -2.83
CA PRO A 216 10.23 -4.64 -2.35
C PRO A 216 9.45 -4.37 -1.04
N HIS A 217 9.67 -3.22 -0.41
CA HIS A 217 8.96 -2.75 0.79
C HIS A 217 8.04 -1.53 0.54
N CYS A 218 7.94 -1.04 -0.70
CA CYS A 218 7.01 0.02 -1.11
C CYS A 218 5.95 -0.49 -2.10
N PRO A 219 4.99 -1.34 -1.67
CA PRO A 219 3.88 -1.81 -2.52
C PRO A 219 3.01 -0.67 -3.08
N LYS A 220 3.17 0.56 -2.58
CA LYS A 220 2.44 1.77 -3.00
C LYS A 220 2.58 2.05 -4.50
N MET A 221 3.75 1.80 -5.09
CA MET A 221 4.02 2.08 -6.51
C MET A 221 3.54 0.97 -7.47
N ASN A 222 3.24 -0.24 -6.98
CA ASN A 222 2.83 -1.35 -7.85
C ASN A 222 1.36 -1.76 -7.71
N LYS A 223 0.56 -1.12 -6.82
CA LYS A 223 -0.86 -1.50 -6.62
C LYS A 223 -1.68 -1.56 -7.91
N ALA A 224 -1.43 -0.67 -8.87
CA ALA A 224 -2.16 -0.66 -10.14
C ALA A 224 -1.91 -1.96 -10.92
N ILE A 225 -0.65 -2.37 -11.03
CA ILE A 225 -0.27 -3.60 -11.74
C ILE A 225 -0.55 -4.86 -10.93
N GLU A 226 -0.44 -4.85 -9.60
CA GLU A 226 -0.90 -5.96 -8.74
C GLU A 226 -2.39 -6.28 -8.97
N VAL A 227 -3.24 -5.24 -9.06
CA VAL A 227 -4.67 -5.38 -9.33
C VAL A 227 -4.92 -5.83 -10.78
N ALA A 228 -4.16 -5.30 -11.75
CA ALA A 228 -4.23 -5.75 -13.14
C ALA A 228 -3.88 -7.24 -13.26
N ASN A 229 -2.75 -7.66 -12.70
CA ASN A 229 -2.25 -9.03 -12.70
C ASN A 229 -3.22 -9.99 -12.01
N LYS A 230 -3.86 -9.56 -10.91
CA LYS A 230 -4.91 -10.35 -10.24
C LYS A 230 -6.17 -10.50 -11.12
N ASN A 231 -6.55 -9.46 -11.86
CA ASN A 231 -7.70 -9.52 -12.76
C ASN A 231 -7.40 -10.38 -14.01
N ILE A 232 -6.25 -10.19 -14.66
CA ILE A 232 -5.81 -10.97 -15.82
C ILE A 232 -5.74 -12.46 -15.46
N LYS A 233 -5.10 -12.82 -14.33
CA LYS A 233 -5.09 -14.20 -13.82
C LYS A 233 -6.50 -14.78 -13.66
N LYS A 234 -7.42 -14.01 -13.07
CA LYS A 234 -8.82 -14.44 -12.88
C LYS A 234 -9.62 -14.60 -14.17
N ILE A 235 -9.35 -13.77 -15.19
CA ILE A 235 -10.01 -13.87 -16.50
C ILE A 235 -9.48 -15.13 -17.20
N ILE A 236 -8.17 -15.29 -17.31
CA ILE A 236 -7.52 -16.46 -17.91
C ILE A 236 -8.01 -17.75 -17.22
N GLN A 237 -7.99 -17.81 -15.88
CA GLN A 237 -8.48 -18.96 -15.11
C GLN A 237 -9.93 -19.37 -15.36
N LYS A 238 -10.76 -18.49 -15.97
CA LYS A 238 -12.15 -18.77 -16.33
C LYS A 238 -12.35 -19.09 -17.81
N MET A 239 -11.43 -18.68 -18.67
CA MET A 239 -11.50 -18.88 -20.13
C MET A 239 -10.75 -20.14 -20.59
N VAL A 240 -9.74 -20.52 -19.83
CA VAL A 240 -8.93 -21.73 -20.02
C VAL A 240 -9.80 -22.99 -19.93
N VAL A 241 -9.85 -23.76 -21.00
CA VAL A 241 -10.57 -25.05 -21.06
C VAL A 241 -9.65 -26.19 -20.62
N THR A 242 -8.39 -26.13 -21.05
CA THR A 242 -7.31 -27.05 -20.71
C THR A 242 -6.15 -26.26 -20.13
N TYR A 243 -5.52 -26.75 -19.06
CA TYR A 243 -4.45 -26.02 -18.35
C TYR A 243 -3.23 -25.58 -19.23
N LYS A 244 -3.15 -25.98 -20.50
CA LYS A 244 -2.11 -25.64 -21.48
C LYS A 244 -2.50 -24.51 -22.47
N ASP A 245 -3.78 -24.20 -22.65
CA ASP A 245 -4.26 -23.25 -23.67
C ASP A 245 -4.25 -21.78 -23.22
N TRP A 246 -3.81 -21.49 -21.99
CA TRP A 246 -3.86 -20.15 -21.41
C TRP A 246 -3.19 -19.05 -22.25
N HIS A 247 -2.22 -19.41 -23.08
CA HIS A 247 -1.52 -18.50 -23.97
C HIS A 247 -2.38 -18.08 -25.19
N ASP A 248 -3.21 -18.97 -25.72
CA ASP A 248 -4.18 -18.70 -26.79
C ASP A 248 -5.34 -17.83 -26.26
N MET A 249 -5.67 -17.99 -24.97
CA MET A 249 -6.70 -17.20 -24.30
C MET A 249 -6.26 -15.76 -23.97
N LEU A 250 -4.98 -15.41 -24.11
CA LEU A 250 -4.47 -14.07 -23.74
C LEU A 250 -5.10 -12.91 -24.53
N PRO A 251 -5.19 -12.93 -25.87
CA PRO A 251 -5.79 -11.84 -26.63
C PRO A 251 -7.27 -11.60 -26.27
N TYR A 252 -8.03 -12.69 -26.06
CA TYR A 252 -9.43 -12.62 -25.66
C TYR A 252 -9.58 -12.10 -24.22
N ALA A 253 -8.72 -12.54 -23.30
CA ALA A 253 -8.67 -12.04 -21.92
C ALA A 253 -8.31 -10.54 -21.86
N LEU A 254 -7.41 -10.08 -22.74
CA LEU A 254 -7.11 -8.66 -22.92
C LEU A 254 -8.31 -7.88 -23.47
N HIS A 255 -8.98 -8.39 -24.50
CA HIS A 255 -10.17 -7.75 -25.06
C HIS A 255 -11.25 -7.57 -23.99
N GLY A 256 -11.63 -8.64 -23.28
CA GLY A 256 -12.60 -8.57 -22.18
C GLY A 256 -12.16 -7.68 -21.01
N TYR A 257 -10.85 -7.54 -20.76
CA TYR A 257 -10.35 -6.53 -19.82
C TYR A 257 -10.57 -5.11 -20.35
N ARG A 258 -10.16 -4.84 -21.60
CA ARG A 258 -10.18 -3.51 -22.22
C ARG A 258 -11.60 -2.97 -22.42
N THR A 259 -12.61 -3.83 -22.61
CA THR A 259 -14.02 -3.44 -22.77
C THR A 259 -14.83 -3.44 -21.47
N SER A 260 -14.24 -3.83 -20.33
CA SER A 260 -14.93 -3.82 -19.03
C SER A 260 -14.53 -2.61 -18.18
N VAL A 261 -15.54 -1.91 -17.63
CA VAL A 261 -15.39 -0.69 -16.82
C VAL A 261 -14.45 -0.91 -15.62
N ARG A 262 -13.52 0.01 -15.39
CA ARG A 262 -12.62 -0.02 -14.23
C ARG A 262 -13.18 0.84 -13.10
N THR A 263 -13.29 0.27 -11.90
CA THR A 263 -13.74 0.98 -10.69
C THR A 263 -12.90 2.22 -10.36
N SER A 264 -11.62 2.25 -10.78
CA SER A 264 -10.70 3.37 -10.58
C SER A 264 -10.89 4.54 -11.55
N THR A 265 -11.55 4.38 -12.69
CA THR A 265 -11.75 5.46 -13.69
C THR A 265 -13.22 5.71 -14.01
N GLY A 266 -14.12 4.75 -13.77
CA GLY A 266 -15.54 4.85 -14.12
C GLY A 266 -15.85 4.53 -15.59
N ALA A 267 -14.83 4.38 -16.43
CA ALA A 267 -14.93 4.09 -17.87
C ALA A 267 -14.23 2.78 -18.24
N THR A 268 -14.40 2.31 -19.48
CA THR A 268 -13.62 1.19 -20.03
C THR A 268 -12.24 1.69 -20.48
N PRO A 269 -11.17 0.87 -20.39
CA PRO A 269 -9.89 1.25 -20.98
C PRO A 269 -9.97 1.52 -22.48
N TYR A 270 -10.88 0.86 -23.20
CA TYR A 270 -11.04 1.03 -24.65
C TYR A 270 -11.59 2.42 -25.00
N SER A 271 -12.65 2.91 -24.34
CA SER A 271 -13.17 4.25 -24.62
C SER A 271 -12.26 5.39 -24.16
N LEU A 272 -11.38 5.16 -23.18
CA LEU A 272 -10.32 6.11 -22.80
C LEU A 272 -9.14 6.14 -23.78
N VAL A 273 -8.98 5.15 -24.65
CA VAL A 273 -7.91 5.10 -25.67
C VAL A 273 -8.43 5.55 -27.04
N TYR A 274 -9.62 5.09 -27.45
CA TYR A 274 -10.16 5.34 -28.79
C TYR A 274 -11.34 6.33 -28.81
N GLY A 275 -11.73 6.91 -27.68
CA GLY A 275 -12.85 7.87 -27.54
C GLY A 275 -14.26 7.27 -27.64
N THR A 276 -14.38 6.13 -28.33
CA THR A 276 -15.58 5.30 -28.44
C THR A 276 -15.38 3.97 -27.73
N GLU A 277 -16.47 3.40 -27.22
CA GLU A 277 -16.50 2.01 -26.78
C GLU A 277 -16.32 1.05 -27.96
N ALA A 278 -15.78 -0.14 -27.70
CA ALA A 278 -15.68 -1.21 -28.70
C ALA A 278 -17.08 -1.76 -29.04
N VAL A 279 -17.27 -2.18 -30.29
CA VAL A 279 -18.41 -3.02 -30.69
C VAL A 279 -18.20 -4.41 -30.10
N LEU A 280 -19.19 -4.92 -29.38
CA LEU A 280 -19.16 -6.25 -28.75
C LEU A 280 -19.85 -7.28 -29.64
N LEU A 281 -19.48 -8.56 -29.51
CA LEU A 281 -20.08 -9.65 -30.29
C LEU A 281 -21.62 -9.68 -30.18
N VAL A 282 -22.15 -9.47 -28.98
CA VAL A 282 -23.61 -9.38 -28.72
C VAL A 282 -24.30 -8.26 -29.51
N GLU A 283 -23.59 -7.19 -29.89
CA GLU A 283 -24.14 -6.12 -30.72
C GLU A 283 -24.04 -6.38 -32.22
N VAL A 284 -23.28 -7.40 -32.62
CA VAL A 284 -23.28 -7.92 -34.00
C VAL A 284 -24.41 -8.95 -34.15
N GLU A 285 -24.58 -9.81 -33.13
CA GLU A 285 -25.69 -10.78 -33.05
C GLU A 285 -27.05 -10.10 -32.85
N ILE A 286 -27.11 -9.06 -32.02
CA ILE A 286 -28.31 -8.27 -31.73
C ILE A 286 -27.96 -6.78 -31.94
N PRO A 287 -28.14 -6.26 -33.18
CA PRO A 287 -27.76 -4.89 -33.54
C PRO A 287 -28.26 -3.82 -32.56
N SER A 288 -27.32 -3.22 -31.83
CA SER A 288 -27.64 -2.15 -30.88
C SER A 288 -27.90 -0.83 -31.60
N LEU A 289 -28.66 0.08 -30.98
CA LEU A 289 -29.04 1.36 -31.60
C LEU A 289 -27.82 2.16 -32.09
N ARG A 290 -26.69 2.11 -31.37
CA ARG A 290 -25.44 2.80 -31.78
C ARG A 290 -24.79 2.19 -33.03
N VAL A 291 -24.89 0.87 -33.21
CA VAL A 291 -24.38 0.17 -34.40
C VAL A 291 -25.33 0.43 -35.58
N LEU A 292 -26.65 0.30 -35.35
CA LEU A 292 -27.67 0.57 -36.36
C LEU A 292 -27.68 2.02 -36.85
N ALA A 293 -27.44 2.99 -35.95
CA ALA A 293 -27.29 4.39 -36.33
C ALA A 293 -26.04 4.58 -37.20
N LYS A 294 -24.85 4.20 -36.71
CA LYS A 294 -23.59 4.37 -37.46
C LYS A 294 -23.57 3.63 -38.81
N ALA A 295 -24.31 2.54 -38.96
CA ALA A 295 -24.43 1.80 -40.23
C ALA A 295 -25.40 2.44 -41.25
N LYS A 296 -26.10 3.52 -40.88
CA LYS A 296 -27.11 4.20 -41.72
C LYS A 296 -26.81 5.68 -41.99
N LEU A 297 -25.82 6.27 -41.34
CA LEU A 297 -25.38 7.65 -41.60
C LEU A 297 -24.79 7.74 -43.02
N ASP A 298 -25.00 8.88 -43.69
CA ASP A 298 -24.17 9.24 -44.84
C ASP A 298 -22.76 9.68 -44.39
N GLU A 299 -21.84 9.85 -45.35
CA GLU A 299 -20.44 10.20 -45.04
C GLU A 299 -20.30 11.54 -44.30
N SER A 300 -21.14 12.53 -44.61
CA SER A 300 -21.11 13.85 -43.97
C SER A 300 -21.65 13.82 -42.54
N GLU A 301 -22.80 13.17 -42.32
CA GLU A 301 -23.35 12.95 -40.97
C GLU A 301 -22.41 12.10 -40.10
N TRP A 302 -21.73 11.11 -40.71
CA TRP A 302 -20.73 10.30 -40.02
C TRP A 302 -19.50 11.12 -39.60
N VAL A 303 -19.00 12.01 -40.47
CA VAL A 303 -17.90 12.92 -40.14
C VAL A 303 -18.27 13.88 -39.00
N GLU A 304 -19.44 14.53 -39.06
CA GLU A 304 -19.91 15.40 -37.98
C GLU A 304 -20.05 14.64 -36.65
N SER A 305 -20.71 13.48 -36.66
CA SER A 305 -20.87 12.63 -35.47
C SER A 305 -19.53 12.16 -34.88
N TRP A 306 -18.52 11.97 -35.73
CA TRP A 306 -17.17 11.58 -35.29
C TRP A 306 -16.39 12.77 -34.70
N LEU A 307 -16.49 13.97 -35.29
CA LEU A 307 -15.92 15.20 -34.76
C LEU A 307 -16.51 15.55 -33.38
N ASP A 308 -17.84 15.44 -33.21
CA ASP A 308 -18.49 15.58 -31.91
C ASP A 308 -17.98 14.56 -30.89
N GLN A 309 -17.81 13.30 -31.32
CA GLN A 309 -17.26 12.26 -30.45
C GLN A 309 -15.82 12.56 -30.01
N LEU A 310 -14.99 13.15 -30.87
CA LEU A 310 -13.63 13.61 -30.56
C LEU A 310 -13.64 14.79 -29.57
N ASN A 311 -14.49 15.79 -29.80
CA ASN A 311 -14.63 16.96 -28.90
C ASN A 311 -14.99 16.52 -27.48
N LEU A 312 -15.82 15.49 -27.33
CA LEU A 312 -16.22 14.92 -26.03
C LEU A 312 -15.16 14.00 -25.39
N ILE A 313 -14.02 13.70 -26.04
CA ILE A 313 -12.95 12.87 -25.43
C ILE A 313 -12.31 13.59 -24.25
N GLU A 314 -12.06 14.91 -24.36
CA GLU A 314 -11.42 15.66 -23.28
C GLU A 314 -12.29 15.64 -22.01
N GLU A 315 -13.59 15.86 -22.14
CA GLU A 315 -14.54 15.78 -21.02
C GLU A 315 -14.59 14.38 -20.38
N LYS A 316 -14.60 13.30 -21.18
CA LYS A 316 -14.53 11.92 -20.69
C LYS A 316 -13.22 11.66 -19.92
N CYS A 317 -12.10 12.14 -20.45
CA CYS A 317 -10.78 12.04 -19.83
C CYS A 317 -10.72 12.81 -18.50
N LEU A 318 -11.21 14.05 -18.45
CA LEU A 318 -11.30 14.87 -17.24
C LEU A 318 -12.20 14.21 -16.19
N THR A 319 -13.34 13.66 -16.61
CA THR A 319 -14.27 12.91 -15.74
C THR A 319 -13.60 11.69 -15.13
N ALA A 320 -12.86 10.91 -15.93
CA ALA A 320 -12.11 9.75 -15.47
C ALA A 320 -10.98 10.12 -14.51
N VAL A 321 -10.28 11.23 -14.75
CA VAL A 321 -9.27 11.79 -13.82
C VAL A 321 -9.91 12.21 -12.50
N CYS A 322 -11.02 12.96 -12.53
CA CYS A 322 -11.73 13.40 -11.33
C CYS A 322 -12.24 12.22 -10.50
N HIS A 323 -12.91 11.25 -11.13
CA HIS A 323 -13.35 10.02 -10.45
C HIS A 323 -12.15 9.24 -9.88
N GLY A 324 -11.05 9.15 -10.63
CA GLY A 324 -9.81 8.53 -10.18
C GLY A 324 -9.20 9.19 -8.95
N GLN A 325 -9.12 10.53 -8.93
CA GLN A 325 -8.65 11.28 -7.77
C GLN A 325 -9.58 11.11 -6.56
N LEU A 326 -10.90 11.12 -6.74
CA LEU A 326 -11.87 10.88 -5.67
C LEU A 326 -11.80 9.44 -5.13
N TYR A 327 -11.64 8.45 -6.01
CA TYR A 327 -11.42 7.05 -5.63
C TYR A 327 -10.11 6.89 -4.85
N GLN A 328 -9.01 7.45 -5.37
CA GLN A 328 -7.71 7.49 -4.70
C GLN A 328 -7.76 8.18 -3.33
N ARG A 329 -8.51 9.29 -3.19
CA ARG A 329 -8.70 10.01 -1.92
C ARG A 329 -9.50 9.17 -0.91
N ARG A 330 -10.57 8.50 -1.34
CA ARG A 330 -11.33 7.53 -0.51
C ARG A 330 -10.43 6.38 -0.03
N MET A 331 -9.64 5.80 -0.92
CA MET A 331 -8.70 4.72 -0.59
C MET A 331 -7.60 5.20 0.37
N LYS A 332 -7.01 6.38 0.14
CA LYS A 332 -6.04 7.02 1.03
C LYS A 332 -6.62 7.26 2.43
N ASN A 333 -7.83 7.79 2.54
CA ASN A 333 -8.46 8.05 3.83
C ASN A 333 -8.74 6.76 4.62
N THR A 334 -9.31 5.74 3.97
CA THR A 334 -9.57 4.42 4.59
C THR A 334 -8.29 3.71 5.02
N PHE A 335 -7.21 3.84 4.23
CA PHE A 335 -5.89 3.30 4.58
C PHE A 335 -5.25 4.07 5.74
N ASN A 336 -5.20 5.40 5.66
CA ASN A 336 -4.58 6.27 6.67
C ASN A 336 -5.28 6.15 8.04
N ARG A 337 -6.61 5.93 8.09
CA ARG A 337 -7.34 5.63 9.35
C ARG A 337 -6.79 4.40 10.10
N ARG A 338 -6.08 3.50 9.42
CA ARG A 338 -5.44 2.30 9.99
C ARG A 338 -3.93 2.47 10.21
N VAL A 339 -3.33 3.58 9.77
CA VAL A 339 -1.92 3.89 9.99
C VAL A 339 -1.77 4.45 11.40
N LYS A 340 -0.95 3.80 12.23
CA LYS A 340 -0.41 4.37 13.47
C LYS A 340 1.07 4.65 13.20
N PRO A 341 1.47 5.92 12.93
CA PRO A 341 2.86 6.25 12.68
C PRO A 341 3.73 5.79 13.85
N ARG A 342 4.85 5.13 13.53
CA ARG A 342 5.90 4.82 14.49
C ARG A 342 7.13 5.58 14.05
N VAL A 343 7.43 6.66 14.76
CA VAL A 343 8.73 7.33 14.63
C VAL A 343 9.73 6.42 15.34
N LEU A 344 10.76 6.00 14.62
CA LEU A 344 11.92 5.32 15.19
C LEU A 344 13.01 6.37 15.32
N MET A 345 13.57 6.51 16.52
CA MET A 345 14.68 7.41 16.81
C MET A 345 16.00 6.64 16.70
N GLU A 346 17.10 7.37 16.54
CA GLU A 346 18.42 6.77 16.66
C GLU A 346 18.62 6.17 18.06
N ARG A 347 19.19 4.96 18.12
CA ARG A 347 19.33 4.09 19.32
C ARG A 347 18.07 3.36 19.78
N ASP A 348 16.94 3.44 19.07
CA ASP A 348 15.82 2.53 19.31
C ASP A 348 16.22 1.08 19.01
N PHE A 349 15.73 0.13 19.82
CA PHE A 349 15.91 -1.30 19.55
C PHE A 349 14.77 -1.84 18.69
N VAL A 350 15.13 -2.45 17.54
CA VAL A 350 14.18 -3.05 16.61
C VAL A 350 14.49 -4.52 16.35
N LEU A 351 13.45 -5.30 16.06
CA LEU A 351 13.55 -6.72 15.75
C LEU A 351 13.50 -6.95 14.23
N LYS A 352 14.64 -7.29 13.63
CA LYS A 352 14.78 -7.54 12.19
C LYS A 352 14.46 -9.00 11.87
N LYS A 353 13.41 -9.24 11.09
CA LYS A 353 12.99 -10.57 10.64
C LYS A 353 13.95 -11.09 9.56
N ARG A 354 14.69 -12.17 9.83
CA ARG A 354 15.42 -12.90 8.78
C ARG A 354 14.44 -13.74 7.97
N LEU A 355 14.49 -13.65 6.64
CA LEU A 355 13.77 -14.56 5.74
C LEU A 355 14.62 -15.82 5.54
N PRO A 356 14.03 -17.03 5.61
CA PRO A 356 14.79 -18.26 5.40
C PRO A 356 15.23 -18.39 3.94
N ASN A 357 16.54 -18.41 3.71
CA ASN A 357 17.12 -18.99 2.50
C ASN A 357 17.13 -20.52 2.63
N VAL A 358 16.96 -21.21 1.50
CA VAL A 358 16.90 -22.68 1.33
C VAL A 358 15.56 -23.34 1.71
N LYS A 359 15.05 -24.17 0.78
CA LYS A 359 13.99 -25.16 1.03
C LYS A 359 14.64 -26.50 1.39
N ASP A 360 14.31 -27.08 2.54
CA ASP A 360 14.74 -28.45 2.89
C ASP A 360 13.98 -29.48 2.03
N PRO A 361 14.64 -30.43 1.34
CA PRO A 361 13.98 -31.41 0.47
C PRO A 361 13.20 -32.54 1.19
N ARG A 362 13.30 -32.67 2.51
CA ARG A 362 12.75 -33.86 3.22
C ARG A 362 11.31 -33.69 3.73
N GLY A 363 10.50 -34.73 3.50
CA GLY A 363 9.05 -34.70 3.55
C GLY A 363 8.39 -34.58 4.94
N LYS A 364 7.05 -34.52 4.93
CA LYS A 364 6.16 -34.20 6.05
C LYS A 364 6.30 -35.13 7.27
N ILE A 365 7.20 -34.81 8.20
CA ILE A 365 6.91 -34.88 9.64
C ILE A 365 7.36 -33.54 10.25
N ARG A 366 6.42 -32.81 10.88
CA ARG A 366 6.71 -31.51 11.52
C ARG A 366 7.50 -31.69 12.82
N ARG A 367 8.79 -32.08 12.74
CA ARG A 367 9.73 -31.78 13.83
C ARG A 367 9.86 -30.26 13.94
N ILE A 368 9.82 -29.77 15.18
CA ILE A 368 9.56 -28.37 15.51
C ILE A 368 10.84 -27.54 15.33
N ASN A 369 11.23 -27.27 14.08
CA ASN A 369 12.28 -26.31 13.73
C ASN A 369 11.72 -24.86 13.79
N LEU A 370 11.27 -24.46 15.00
CA LEU A 370 10.87 -23.08 15.29
C LEU A 370 12.05 -22.10 15.23
N GLN A 371 13.28 -22.58 15.47
CA GLN A 371 14.48 -21.74 15.52
C GLN A 371 14.84 -21.10 14.17
N ALA A 372 14.71 -21.81 13.04
CA ALA A 372 15.19 -21.31 11.75
C ALA A 372 14.22 -20.35 11.01
N SER A 373 12.92 -20.39 11.32
CA SER A 373 11.86 -19.74 10.50
C SER A 373 11.30 -18.43 11.09
N ARG A 374 11.60 -18.11 12.35
CA ARG A 374 11.22 -16.86 13.03
C ARG A 374 12.36 -16.23 13.83
N MET A 375 13.62 -16.39 13.42
CA MET A 375 14.72 -15.61 14.01
C MET A 375 14.56 -14.13 13.69
N LYS A 376 14.13 -13.39 14.72
CA LYS A 376 14.19 -11.94 14.80
C LYS A 376 15.45 -11.56 15.57
N GLU A 377 16.24 -10.66 15.03
CA GLU A 377 17.50 -10.20 15.63
C GLU A 377 17.33 -8.77 16.16
N SER A 378 17.77 -8.52 17.39
CA SER A 378 17.73 -7.18 18.00
C SER A 378 18.87 -6.32 17.46
N MET A 379 18.53 -5.19 16.83
CA MET A 379 19.48 -4.21 16.32
C MET A 379 19.18 -2.82 16.89
N SER A 380 20.21 -2.01 17.16
CA SER A 380 20.07 -0.57 17.37
C SER A 380 19.85 0.13 16.03
N VAL A 381 18.94 1.10 16.00
CA VAL A 381 18.79 1.99 14.84
C VAL A 381 19.94 3.00 14.84
N ASP A 382 20.94 2.79 13.98
CA ASP A 382 22.09 3.71 13.83
C ASP A 382 21.73 4.92 12.95
N ALA A 383 22.48 6.03 13.05
CA ALA A 383 22.30 7.25 12.24
C ALA A 383 22.08 6.98 10.73
N LYS A 384 22.79 5.99 10.17
CA LYS A 384 22.67 5.61 8.75
C LYS A 384 21.36 4.90 8.41
N GLU A 385 20.85 4.04 9.31
CA GLU A 385 19.52 3.41 9.13
C GLU A 385 18.39 4.41 9.41
N SER A 386 18.52 5.26 10.43
CA SER A 386 17.60 6.39 10.68
C SER A 386 17.49 7.30 9.46
N ALA A 387 18.63 7.71 8.87
CA ALA A 387 18.64 8.51 7.66
C ALA A 387 18.07 7.77 6.43
N LEU A 388 18.21 6.45 6.35
CA LEU A 388 17.59 5.65 5.27
C LEU A 388 16.06 5.62 5.43
N ILE A 389 15.56 5.43 6.64
CA ILE A 389 14.12 5.44 6.98
C ILE A 389 13.52 6.83 6.73
N HIS A 390 14.19 7.91 7.16
CA HIS A 390 13.74 9.28 6.91
C HIS A 390 13.79 9.68 5.42
N LYS A 391 14.77 9.21 4.63
CA LYS A 391 14.80 9.42 3.17
C LYS A 391 13.63 8.75 2.44
N HIS A 392 12.99 7.73 3.02
CA HIS A 392 11.77 7.12 2.48
C HIS A 392 10.48 7.84 2.93
N ALA A 393 10.58 8.91 3.74
CA ALA A 393 9.45 9.67 4.25
C ALA A 393 9.26 11.05 3.59
N ILE A 394 10.31 11.63 3.00
CA ILE A 394 10.30 12.96 2.38
C ILE A 394 11.02 12.90 1.01
N PRO A 395 10.30 13.02 -0.12
CA PRO A 395 10.93 13.39 -1.38
C PRO A 395 11.56 14.77 -1.22
N LYS A 396 12.77 14.96 -1.72
CA LYS A 396 13.35 16.31 -1.83
C LYS A 396 12.38 17.17 -2.63
N THR A 397 11.89 18.25 -2.04
CA THR A 397 11.38 19.39 -2.81
C THR A 397 12.57 19.95 -3.58
N ASP A 398 12.51 19.90 -4.90
CA ASP A 398 13.45 20.64 -5.73
C ASP A 398 13.36 22.13 -5.37
N LYS A 399 14.51 22.80 -5.33
CA LYS A 399 14.58 24.22 -4.98
C LYS A 399 13.83 25.03 -6.03
N GLU A 400 13.00 25.98 -5.59
CA GLU A 400 12.49 27.02 -6.48
C GLU A 400 13.65 27.89 -6.97
N GLU A 401 14.13 27.63 -8.18
CA GLU A 401 14.92 28.62 -8.91
C GLU A 401 13.97 29.70 -9.43
N THR A 402 13.94 30.83 -8.72
CA THR A 402 13.11 31.98 -9.04
C THR A 402 13.58 32.68 -10.32
N HIS A 403 13.18 32.17 -11.49
CA HIS A 403 13.30 32.91 -12.74
C HIS A 403 12.23 34.00 -12.83
N LYS A 404 12.62 35.24 -12.50
CA LYS A 404 11.83 36.45 -12.77
C LYS A 404 11.67 36.66 -14.29
N ALA A 405 10.57 36.17 -14.86
CA ALA A 405 10.10 36.62 -16.17
C ALA A 405 9.19 37.85 -15.98
N LYS A 406 9.63 39.02 -16.46
CA LYS A 406 8.76 40.20 -16.58
C LYS A 406 7.78 39.99 -17.74
N PRO A 407 6.47 40.22 -17.58
CA PRO A 407 5.60 40.40 -18.73
C PRO A 407 5.91 41.76 -19.39
N LYS A 408 6.31 41.75 -20.66
CA LYS A 408 6.21 42.94 -21.51
C LYS A 408 4.76 43.07 -21.94
N PHE A 409 4.05 44.06 -21.42
CA PHE A 409 2.86 44.58 -22.08
C PHE A 409 3.29 45.62 -23.11
N GLU A 410 2.95 45.39 -24.37
CA GLU A 410 3.05 46.41 -25.42
C GLU A 410 1.81 47.29 -25.35
N ASN A 411 2.01 48.58 -25.07
CA ASN A 411 0.95 49.60 -25.11
C ASN A 411 1.07 50.38 -26.43
N SER A 412 0.07 50.23 -27.28
CA SER A 412 -0.18 51.02 -28.49
C SER A 412 -1.62 50.77 -28.92
N ALA A 413 -2.49 51.75 -29.18
CA ALA A 413 -2.48 53.18 -28.90
C ALA A 413 -3.94 53.68 -29.00
N ALA A 414 -4.31 54.79 -28.35
CA ALA A 414 -5.43 55.67 -28.73
C ALA A 414 -5.66 56.80 -27.70
N THR A 415 -4.91 57.89 -27.82
CA THR A 415 -5.41 59.21 -27.42
C THR A 415 -6.26 59.74 -28.57
N GLY A 416 -7.50 60.13 -28.31
CA GLY A 416 -8.42 60.57 -29.35
C GLY A 416 -8.21 62.03 -29.77
N GLU A 417 -8.70 62.37 -30.96
CA GLU A 417 -8.98 63.75 -31.35
C GLU A 417 -10.25 63.80 -32.20
N THR A 418 -11.10 64.80 -31.93
CA THR A 418 -12.41 64.97 -32.55
C THR A 418 -12.34 65.99 -33.70
N HIS A 419 -12.88 65.66 -34.88
CA HIS A 419 -13.30 66.69 -35.83
C HIS A 419 -14.59 66.31 -36.58
N LYS A 420 -15.43 67.33 -36.84
CA LYS A 420 -16.74 67.24 -37.50
C LYS A 420 -16.63 67.44 -39.02
N ALA A 421 -17.34 66.62 -39.80
CA ALA A 421 -18.08 66.97 -41.03
C ALA A 421 -18.91 65.73 -41.45
N GLN A 422 -20.24 65.73 -41.37
CA GLN A 422 -21.23 66.24 -42.33
C GLN A 422 -21.31 65.51 -43.71
N ALA A 423 -22.56 65.17 -44.06
CA ALA A 423 -23.14 64.92 -45.40
C ALA A 423 -23.22 63.48 -45.98
N GLN A 424 -24.47 63.00 -45.99
CA GLN A 424 -25.21 62.40 -47.12
C GLN A 424 -25.02 60.93 -47.59
N ILE A 425 -26.11 60.17 -47.40
CA ILE A 425 -26.90 59.40 -48.40
C ILE A 425 -26.17 58.30 -49.24
N GLY A 426 -26.66 57.05 -49.14
CA GLY A 426 -26.29 55.97 -50.08
C GLY A 426 -27.06 54.65 -49.89
N LEU A 427 -28.02 54.37 -50.77
CA LEU A 427 -28.94 53.22 -50.77
C LEU A 427 -29.03 52.63 -52.20
N THR A 428 -29.24 51.34 -52.50
CA THR A 428 -29.50 50.14 -51.66
C THR A 428 -28.45 48.99 -51.89
N PRO A 429 -28.67 47.78 -52.51
CA PRO A 429 -27.82 46.60 -52.21
C PRO A 429 -27.32 45.77 -53.44
N THR A 430 -26.64 44.65 -53.19
CA THR A 430 -26.88 43.31 -53.80
C THR A 430 -26.21 42.24 -52.94
#